data_AF-A0A918T1B4-F1
#
_entry.id   AF-A0A918T1B4-F1
#
_cell.length_a   1.000
_cell.length_b   1.000
_cell.length_c   1.000
_cell.angle_alpha   90.00
_cell.angle_beta   90.00
_cell.angle_gamma   90.00
#
_symmetry.space_group_name_H-M   'P 1'
#
loop_
_entity.id
_entity.type
_entity.pdbx_description
1 polymer ?
#
loop_
_entity_poly.entity_id
_entity_poly.type
_entity_poly.pdbx_seq_one_letter_code
_entity_poly.pdbx_strand_id
1 'polypeptide(L)'
;MASAAKLKSWLRFIQQVGVEQGFEIEGGESMVRIVIEAHHGVAYRVQINSAGYLQAQQWECDSKGKKGRYGRAVFSMRSNSDVAQFCSVLIASSALRARRREDDDA
;
A
#
# COMPACT_ATOMS: atom_id res chain seq x y z
N MET A 1 -22.16 -5.26 3.91
CA MET A 1 -20.92 -5.37 3.09
C MET A 1 -20.95 -4.32 1.99
N ALA A 2 -19.80 -3.78 1.60
CA ALA A 2 -19.73 -2.84 0.49
C ALA A 2 -20.01 -3.57 -0.84
N SER A 3 -20.63 -2.89 -1.80
CA SER A 3 -20.86 -3.47 -3.12
C SER A 3 -19.54 -3.66 -3.86
N ALA A 4 -19.49 -4.61 -4.80
CA ALA A 4 -18.30 -4.83 -5.63
C ALA A 4 -17.85 -3.56 -6.37
N ALA A 5 -18.80 -2.76 -6.88
CA ALA A 5 -18.52 -1.47 -7.51
C ALA A 5 -17.85 -0.49 -6.54
N LYS A 6 -18.31 -0.44 -5.27
CA LYS A 6 -17.73 0.42 -4.25
C LYS A 6 -16.32 -0.01 -3.87
N LEU A 7 -16.08 -1.31 -3.72
CA LEU A 7 -14.76 -1.87 -3.43
C LEU A 7 -13.76 -1.54 -4.55
N LYS A 8 -14.17 -1.68 -5.82
CA LYS A 8 -13.37 -1.27 -6.97
C LYS A 8 -13.08 0.23 -6.98
N SER A 9 -14.07 1.06 -6.66
CA SER A 9 -13.89 2.51 -6.55
C SER A 9 -12.88 2.89 -5.47
N TRP A 10 -12.97 2.28 -4.28
CA TRP A 10 -11.98 2.49 -3.21
C TRP A 10 -10.58 2.05 -3.63
N LEU A 11 -10.46 0.89 -4.28
CA LEU A 11 -9.17 0.41 -4.74
C LEU A 11 -8.54 1.36 -5.76
N ARG A 12 -9.33 1.88 -6.71
CA ARG A 12 -8.89 2.89 -7.69
C ARG A 12 -8.46 4.20 -7.02
N PHE A 13 -9.20 4.65 -6.00
CA PHE A 13 -8.82 5.85 -5.25
C PHE A 13 -7.50 5.68 -4.51
N ILE A 14 -7.28 4.52 -3.87
CA ILE A 14 -6.01 4.16 -3.22
C ILE A 14 -4.87 4.16 -4.24
N GLN A 15 -5.07 3.59 -5.43
CA GLN A 15 -4.07 3.59 -6.50
C GLN A 15 -3.71 5.02 -6.91
N GLN A 16 -4.70 5.87 -7.12
CA GLN A 16 -4.50 7.26 -7.51
C GLN A 16 -3.67 8.01 -6.45
N VAL A 17 -4.02 7.90 -5.17
CA VAL A 17 -3.24 8.50 -4.08
C VAL A 17 -1.82 7.93 -4.07
N GLY A 18 -1.64 6.62 -4.24
CA GLY A 18 -0.31 6.02 -4.34
C GLY A 18 0.55 6.62 -5.45
N VAL A 19 0.00 6.78 -6.66
CA VAL A 19 0.69 7.43 -7.79
C VAL A 19 1.04 8.88 -7.46
N GLU A 20 0.11 9.64 -6.89
CA GLU A 20 0.35 11.04 -6.48
C GLU A 20 1.47 11.17 -5.45
N GLN A 21 1.64 10.16 -4.58
CA GLN A 21 2.70 10.13 -3.57
C GLN A 21 4.01 9.50 -4.08
N GLY A 22 4.11 9.18 -5.37
CA GLY A 22 5.32 8.63 -5.99
C GLY A 22 5.56 7.14 -5.70
N PHE A 23 4.50 6.37 -5.41
CA PHE A 23 4.57 4.91 -5.37
C PHE A 23 4.40 4.34 -6.78
N GLU A 24 5.15 3.28 -7.06
CA GLU A 24 4.89 2.36 -8.16
C GLU A 24 3.68 1.48 -7.81
N ILE A 25 2.74 1.39 -8.75
CA ILE A 25 1.53 0.58 -8.60
C ILE A 25 1.59 -0.58 -9.59
N GLU A 26 1.52 -1.81 -9.08
CA GLU A 26 1.41 -3.02 -9.89
C GLU A 26 0.11 -3.75 -9.59
N GLY A 27 -0.62 -4.22 -10.61
CA GLY A 27 -1.82 -5.04 -10.41
C GLY A 27 -3.03 -4.55 -11.20
N GLY A 28 -4.23 -4.75 -10.65
CA GLY A 28 -5.48 -4.48 -11.36
C GLY A 28 -6.70 -4.26 -10.46
N GLU A 29 -7.87 -4.70 -10.92
CA GLU A 29 -9.15 -4.29 -10.31
C GLU A 29 -9.50 -4.94 -8.97
N SER A 30 -8.82 -6.03 -8.60
CA SER A 30 -9.11 -6.81 -7.39
C SER A 30 -7.95 -6.86 -6.39
N MET A 31 -6.73 -6.61 -6.87
CA MET A 31 -5.52 -6.60 -6.06
C MET A 31 -4.49 -5.69 -6.70
N VAL A 32 -3.85 -4.87 -5.87
CA VAL A 32 -2.72 -4.03 -6.25
C VAL A 32 -1.60 -4.14 -5.24
N ARG A 33 -0.38 -3.97 -5.73
CA ARG A 33 0.82 -3.72 -4.95
C ARG A 33 1.17 -2.24 -5.10
N ILE A 34 1.56 -1.65 -3.99
CA ILE A 34 1.91 -0.24 -3.85
C ILE A 34 3.33 -0.25 -3.29
N VAL A 35 4.31 0.16 -4.08
CA VAL A 35 5.74 -0.04 -3.79
C VAL A 35 6.48 1.29 -3.98
N ILE A 36 7.29 1.69 -3.01
CA ILE A 36 8.22 2.82 -3.19
C ILE A 36 9.64 2.34 -3.54
N GLU A 37 10.07 1.20 -2.96
CA GLU A 37 11.34 0.53 -3.25
C GLU A 37 11.21 -0.98 -2.98
N ALA A 38 11.54 -1.81 -3.97
CA ALA A 38 11.29 -3.25 -3.96
C ALA A 38 12.08 -4.06 -2.90
N HIS A 39 13.19 -3.52 -2.38
CA HIS A 39 14.12 -4.29 -1.54
C HIS A 39 14.23 -3.81 -0.08
N HIS A 40 13.94 -2.53 0.20
CA HIS A 40 14.10 -1.96 1.55
C HIS A 40 12.99 -0.96 1.96
N GLY A 41 11.98 -0.75 1.11
CA GLY A 41 10.99 0.32 1.27
C GLY A 41 9.67 -0.07 1.90
N VAL A 42 8.77 0.91 1.90
CA VAL A 42 7.35 0.73 2.22
C VAL A 42 6.66 0.07 1.03
N ALA A 43 6.15 -1.15 1.24
CA ALA A 43 5.38 -1.86 0.24
C ALA A 43 4.11 -2.47 0.86
N TYR A 44 2.97 -2.27 0.17
CA TYR A 44 1.67 -2.80 0.57
C TYR A 44 1.04 -3.61 -0.55
N ARG A 45 0.38 -4.72 -0.20
CA ARG A 45 -0.57 -5.42 -1.07
C ARG A 45 -1.98 -5.14 -0.59
N VAL A 46 -2.77 -4.46 -1.41
CA VAL A 46 -4.18 -4.17 -1.14
C VAL A 46 -5.05 -5.06 -2.01
N GLN A 47 -6.01 -5.77 -1.42
CA GLN A 47 -6.90 -6.66 -2.16
C GLN A 47 -8.31 -6.70 -1.58
N ILE A 48 -9.28 -7.02 -2.44
CA ILE A 48 -10.62 -7.39 -2.01
C ILE A 48 -10.55 -8.79 -1.40
N ASN A 49 -11.00 -8.94 -0.16
CA ASN A 49 -11.03 -10.24 0.49
C ASN A 49 -12.36 -10.97 0.25
N SER A 50 -12.39 -12.25 0.61
CA SER A 50 -13.58 -13.12 0.48
C SER A 50 -14.76 -12.67 1.36
N ALA A 51 -14.51 -11.88 2.40
CA ALA A 51 -15.53 -11.33 3.30
C ALA A 51 -16.07 -9.96 2.84
N GLY A 52 -15.77 -9.52 1.61
CA GLY A 52 -16.40 -8.35 0.99
C GLY A 52 -15.89 -7.00 1.50
N TYR A 53 -14.61 -6.90 1.86
CA TYR A 53 -13.94 -5.64 2.21
C TYR A 53 -12.50 -5.59 1.68
N LEU A 54 -11.90 -4.40 1.67
CA LEU A 54 -10.50 -4.24 1.27
C LEU A 54 -9.57 -4.53 2.45
N GLN A 55 -8.51 -5.28 2.22
CA GLN A 55 -7.46 -5.49 3.21
C GLN A 55 -6.11 -5.08 2.63
N ALA A 56 -5.25 -4.50 3.47
CA ALA A 56 -3.87 -4.22 3.11
C ALA A 56 -2.92 -5.07 3.95
N GLN A 57 -1.92 -5.64 3.29
CA GLN A 57 -0.84 -6.42 3.87
C GLN A 57 0.45 -5.66 3.64
N GLN A 58 1.28 -5.53 4.67
CA GLN A 58 2.59 -4.92 4.52
C GLN A 58 3.60 -6.00 4.09
N TRP A 59 4.56 -5.61 3.26
CA TRP A 59 5.72 -6.44 2.97
C TRP A 59 6.61 -6.52 4.20
N GLU A 60 6.95 -7.74 4.60
CA GLU A 60 7.84 -8.03 5.71
C GLU A 60 9.06 -8.78 5.15
N CYS A 61 10.27 -8.25 5.37
CA CYS A 61 11.51 -8.96 5.08
C CYS A 61 11.99 -9.74 6.31
N ASP A 62 12.62 -10.90 6.10
CA ASP A 62 13.38 -11.56 7.16
C ASP A 62 14.55 -10.68 7.64
N SER A 63 15.10 -10.99 8.81
CA SER A 63 16.22 -10.22 9.41
C SER A 63 17.48 -10.17 8.56
N LYS A 64 17.51 -10.91 7.44
CA LYS A 64 18.61 -10.95 6.47
C LYS A 64 18.27 -10.22 5.16
N GLY A 65 17.07 -9.64 5.04
CA GLY A 65 16.62 -8.88 3.87
C GLY A 65 16.45 -9.71 2.59
N LYS A 66 16.53 -11.05 2.66
CA LYS A 66 16.69 -11.91 1.47
C LYS A 66 15.40 -12.58 1.03
N LYS A 67 14.43 -12.78 1.93
CA LYS A 67 13.12 -13.34 1.60
C LYS A 67 12.02 -12.50 2.24
N GLY A 68 11.45 -11.60 1.45
CA GLY A 68 10.27 -10.87 1.85
C GLY A 68 8.98 -11.61 1.54
N ARG A 69 7.94 -11.36 2.34
CA ARG A 69 6.59 -11.89 2.13
C ARG A 69 5.54 -10.85 2.53
N TYR A 70 4.38 -10.91 1.88
CA TYR A 70 3.20 -10.22 2.39
C TYR A 70 2.61 -11.05 3.54
N GLY A 71 2.70 -10.50 4.75
CA GLY A 71 2.25 -11.15 5.97
C GLY A 71 0.73 -11.09 6.17
N ARG A 72 0.34 -11.00 7.43
CA ARG A 72 -1.07 -10.83 7.83
C ARG A 72 -1.60 -9.49 7.32
N ALA A 73 -2.91 -9.41 7.10
CA ALA A 73 -3.57 -8.12 6.88
C ALA A 73 -3.33 -7.21 8.09
N VAL A 74 -2.73 -6.05 7.85
CA VAL A 74 -2.44 -5.03 8.86
C VAL A 74 -3.54 -3.96 8.90
N PHE A 75 -4.24 -3.75 7.77
CA PHE A 75 -5.42 -2.87 7.70
C PHE A 75 -6.61 -3.60 7.10
N SER A 76 -7.79 -3.37 7.69
CA SER A 76 -9.08 -3.82 7.17
C SER A 76 -9.95 -2.59 6.91
N MET A 77 -10.22 -2.30 5.64
CA MET A 77 -10.96 -1.12 5.21
C MET A 77 -12.38 -1.52 4.81
N ARG A 78 -13.34 -1.15 5.66
CA ARG A 78 -14.76 -1.49 5.55
C ARG A 78 -15.64 -0.27 5.28
N SER A 79 -15.08 0.93 5.41
CA SER A 79 -15.76 2.21 5.23
C SER A 79 -14.91 3.20 4.43
N ASN A 80 -15.54 4.31 3.99
CA ASN A 80 -14.82 5.41 3.36
C ASN A 80 -13.77 6.01 4.31
N SER A 81 -14.07 6.07 5.60
CA SER A 81 -13.15 6.61 6.62
C SER A 81 -11.91 5.75 6.77
N ASP A 82 -12.06 4.42 6.74
CA ASP A 82 -10.90 3.51 6.81
C ASP A 82 -10.01 3.66 5.58
N VAL A 83 -10.62 3.83 4.40
CA VAL A 83 -9.89 4.08 3.15
C VAL A 83 -9.14 5.41 3.22
N ALA A 84 -9.79 6.46 3.72
CA ALA A 84 -9.14 7.77 3.90
C ALA A 84 -7.95 7.68 4.87
N GLN A 85 -8.10 6.96 6.00
CA GLN A 85 -7.01 6.73 6.94
C GLN A 85 -5.85 5.96 6.32
N PHE A 86 -6.13 4.93 5.52
CA PHE A 86 -5.08 4.21 4.80
C PHE A 86 -4.36 5.11 3.78
N CYS A 87 -5.09 5.97 3.07
CA CYS A 87 -4.48 6.98 2.20
C CYS A 87 -3.56 7.94 2.99
N SER A 88 -3.96 8.37 4.20
CA SER A 88 -3.09 9.15 5.08
C SER A 88 -1.81 8.41 5.47
N VAL A 89 -1.86 7.08 5.66
CA VAL A 89 -0.66 6.26 5.87
C VAL A 89 0.25 6.28 4.66
N LEU A 90 -0.28 6.20 3.43
CA LEU A 90 0.53 6.28 2.21
C LEU A 90 1.23 7.64 2.08
N ILE A 91 0.49 8.73 2.30
CA ILE A 91 1.01 10.10 2.27
C ILE A 91 2.13 10.27 3.31
N ALA A 92 1.86 9.89 4.56
CA ALA A 92 2.85 9.95 5.62
C ALA A 92 4.07 9.08 5.32
N SER A 93 3.88 7.89 4.78
CA SER A 93 4.97 6.97 4.41
C SER A 93 5.88 7.58 3.34
N SER A 94 5.32 8.29 2.35
CA SER A 94 6.12 8.97 1.33
C SER A 94 6.84 10.20 1.88
N ALA A 95 6.16 10.98 2.73
CA ALA A 95 6.71 12.21 3.32
C ALA A 95 7.82 11.95 4.35
N LEU A 96 7.67 10.91 5.16
CA LEU A 96 8.56 10.59 6.28
C LEU A 96 9.68 9.60 5.92
N ARG A 97 9.72 9.08 4.68
CA ARG A 97 10.78 8.15 4.29
C ARG A 97 12.14 8.84 4.37
N ALA A 98 13.14 8.12 4.89
CA ALA A 98 14.53 8.57 4.81
C ALA A 98 14.94 8.63 3.34
N ARG A 99 15.14 9.85 2.81
CA ARG A 99 15.75 10.06 1.50
C ARG A 99 17.25 10.17 1.75
N ARG A 100 18.06 9.35 1.06
CA ARG A 100 19.50 9.62 1.01
C ARG A 100 19.66 10.97 0.30
N ARG A 101 20.33 11.94 0.94
CA ARG A 101 20.71 13.18 0.26
C ARG A 101 21.75 12.80 -0.79
N GLU A 102 21.59 13.30 -2.01
CA GLU A 102 22.62 13.18 -3.06
C GLU A 102 23.91 13.95 -2.69
N ASP A 103 23.90 14.75 -1.61
CA ASP A 103 25.02 15.60 -1.19
C ASP A 103 26.02 14.95 -0.21
N ASP A 104 25.81 13.69 0.21
CA ASP A 104 26.71 13.03 1.17
C ASP A 104 27.83 12.19 0.50
N ASP A 105 27.87 12.12 -0.83
CA ASP A 105 28.91 11.44 -1.63
C ASP A 105 29.81 12.45 -2.41
N ALA A 106 30.17 13.57 -1.76
CA ALA A 106 31.26 14.45 -2.21
C ALA A 106 32.65 13.87 -1.85
#